data_AF-A0A953ACV3-F1
#
_entry.id   AF-A0A953ACV3-F1
#
_cell.length_a   1.000
_cell.length_b   1.000
_cell.length_c   1.000
_cell.angle_alpha   90.00
_cell.angle_beta   90.00
_cell.angle_gamma   90.00
#
_symmetry.space_group_name_H-M   'P 1'
#
loop_
_entity.id
_entity.type
_entity.pdbx_description
1 polymer ?
#
loop_
_entity_poly.entity_id
_entity_poly.type
_entity_poly.pdbx_seq_one_letter_code
_entity_poly.pdbx_strand_id
1 'polypeptide(L)'
;MVAAGDSFVHYTETRRLYKLQMQDGKTIILDQDLVRIQELVDLLDEQIKSRLLPQVIAAFEAGDTVTFGDLGINREEISWKGETIFWAEIRTMTLRETTLVIEKLDKKEAYWQLIAMPNISLFQGLKDYIFQRYQGISGPEG
;
A
#
# COMPACT_ATOMS: atom_id res chain seq x y z
N MET A 1 35.57 -16.66 37.17
CA MET A 1 34.25 -17.31 37.08
C MET A 1 33.29 -16.26 36.54
N VAL A 2 32.92 -16.33 35.26
CA VAL A 2 32.05 -15.32 34.62
C VAL A 2 30.64 -15.90 34.60
N ALA A 3 29.71 -15.26 35.30
CA ALA A 3 28.31 -15.66 35.31
C ALA A 3 27.68 -15.30 33.95
N ALA A 4 27.23 -16.29 33.20
CA ALA A 4 26.54 -16.14 31.93
C ALA A 4 25.08 -15.64 32.11
N GLY A 5 24.85 -14.72 33.05
CA GLY A 5 23.53 -14.18 33.40
C GLY A 5 23.20 -12.83 32.75
N ASP A 6 24.19 -12.15 32.18
CA ASP A 6 24.05 -10.75 31.72
C ASP A 6 23.99 -10.57 30.19
N SER A 7 23.88 -11.66 29.43
CA SER A 7 23.77 -11.63 27.97
C SER A 7 22.57 -12.42 27.48
N PHE A 8 21.49 -11.73 27.13
CA PHE A 8 20.35 -12.33 26.44
C PHE A 8 20.49 -12.11 24.93
N VAL A 9 20.52 -13.19 24.14
CA VAL A 9 20.27 -13.11 22.70
C VAL A 9 18.76 -13.20 22.50
N HIS A 10 18.13 -12.10 22.09
CA HIS A 10 16.72 -12.09 21.74
C HIS A 10 16.55 -12.66 20.32
N TYR A 11 16.21 -13.95 20.22
CA TYR A 11 15.80 -14.55 18.96
C TYR A 11 14.32 -14.23 18.72
N THR A 12 14.02 -13.40 17.72
CA THR A 12 12.66 -13.22 17.20
C THR A 12 12.56 -13.92 15.84
N GLU A 13 12.00 -15.12 15.81
CA GLU A 13 11.62 -15.80 14.57
C GLU A 13 10.35 -15.10 14.03
N THR A 14 10.54 -14.12 13.15
CA THR A 14 9.42 -13.44 12.49
C THR A 14 9.03 -14.22 11.24
N ARG A 15 8.25 -15.29 11.38
CA ARG A 15 7.67 -16.00 10.23
C ARG A 15 6.74 -15.05 9.49
N ARG A 16 7.13 -14.63 8.28
CA ARG A 16 6.23 -13.86 7.41
C ARG A 16 5.36 -14.86 6.67
N LEU A 17 4.05 -14.64 6.71
CA LEU A 17 3.08 -15.47 6.01
C LEU A 17 2.40 -14.62 4.94
N TYR A 18 2.27 -15.15 3.74
CA TYR A 18 1.45 -14.54 2.70
C TYR A 18 0.05 -15.16 2.74
N LYS A 19 -0.97 -14.32 2.92
CA LYS A 19 -2.36 -14.75 2.92
C LYS A 19 -3.01 -14.37 1.60
N LEU A 20 -3.33 -15.36 0.77
CA LEU A 20 -4.15 -15.18 -0.42
C LEU A 20 -5.60 -15.46 -0.04
N GLN A 21 -6.47 -14.48 -0.24
CA GLN A 21 -7.90 -14.64 -0.05
C GLN A 21 -8.59 -14.51 -1.41
N MET A 22 -9.31 -15.56 -1.81
CA MET A 22 -10.08 -15.59 -3.04
C MET A 22 -11.44 -14.90 -2.86
N GLN A 23 -12.09 -14.55 -3.97
CA GLN A 23 -13.42 -13.94 -3.97
C GLN A 23 -14.50 -14.83 -3.34
N ASP A 24 -14.33 -16.16 -3.41
CA ASP A 24 -15.23 -17.14 -2.78
C ASP A 24 -14.96 -17.33 -1.27
N GLY A 25 -14.06 -16.53 -0.70
CA GLY A 25 -13.69 -16.55 0.72
C GLY A 25 -12.62 -17.60 1.07
N LYS A 26 -12.21 -18.47 0.13
CA LYS A 26 -11.13 -19.43 0.40
C LYS A 26 -9.83 -18.70 0.68
N THR A 27 -9.09 -19.20 1.67
CA THR A 27 -7.81 -18.65 2.08
C THR A 27 -6.72 -19.69 1.85
N ILE A 28 -5.64 -19.28 1.20
CA ILE A 28 -4.38 -20.02 1.10
C ILE A 28 -3.33 -19.25 1.91
N ILE A 29 -2.65 -19.93 2.81
CA ILE A 29 -1.52 -19.38 3.56
C ILE A 29 -0.25 -19.97 2.94
N LEU A 30 0.63 -19.11 2.44
CA LEU A 30 1.93 -19.49 1.94
C LEU A 30 2.98 -19.11 2.97
N ASP A 31 3.79 -20.09 3.36
CA ASP A 31 4.95 -19.88 4.22
C ASP A 31 6.10 -19.27 3.41
N GLN A 32 6.84 -18.34 4.03
CA GLN A 32 8.01 -17.72 3.41
C GLN A 32 9.15 -18.73 3.20
N ASP A 33 9.17 -19.84 3.95
CA ASP A 33 10.14 -20.92 3.78
C ASP A 33 9.93 -21.71 2.48
N LEU A 34 8.84 -21.43 1.73
CA LEU A 34 8.65 -21.97 0.39
C LEU A 34 9.73 -21.41 -0.55
N VAL A 35 10.48 -22.33 -1.19
CA VAL A 35 11.48 -21.98 -2.20
C VAL A 35 10.84 -21.08 -3.27
N ARG A 36 11.45 -19.92 -3.52
CA ARG A 36 11.01 -18.90 -4.49
C ARG A 36 9.67 -18.24 -4.19
N ILE A 37 9.29 -18.13 -2.91
CA ILE A 37 8.08 -17.40 -2.50
C ILE A 37 8.04 -15.97 -3.06
N GLN A 38 9.18 -15.28 -3.16
CA GLN A 38 9.23 -13.92 -3.71
C GLN A 38 8.84 -13.90 -5.20
N GLU A 39 9.37 -14.82 -6.01
CA GLU A 39 8.99 -14.94 -7.44
C GLU A 39 7.49 -15.21 -7.59
N LEU A 40 6.92 -16.04 -6.71
CA LEU A 40 5.49 -16.31 -6.71
C LEU A 40 4.66 -15.08 -6.31
N VAL A 41 5.08 -14.35 -5.28
CA VAL A 41 4.42 -13.11 -4.83
C VAL A 41 4.46 -12.05 -5.92
N ASP A 42 5.61 -11.84 -6.56
CA ASP A 42 5.78 -10.88 -7.64
C ASP A 42 4.87 -11.23 -8.84
N LEU A 43 4.81 -12.51 -9.21
CA LEU A 43 3.94 -13.01 -10.28
C LEU A 43 2.45 -12.80 -9.94
N LEU A 44 2.06 -13.09 -8.70
CA LEU A 44 0.68 -12.89 -8.24
C LEU A 44 0.31 -11.41 -8.29
N ASP A 45 1.19 -10.53 -7.81
CA ASP A 45 0.99 -9.09 -7.84
C ASP A 45 0.86 -8.56 -9.27
N GLU A 46 1.67 -9.06 -10.21
CA GLU A 46 1.57 -8.70 -11.63
C GLU A 46 0.22 -9.16 -12.24
N GLN A 47 -0.19 -10.39 -11.96
CA GLN A 47 -1.46 -10.94 -12.44
C GLN A 47 -2.67 -10.21 -11.83
N ILE A 48 -2.61 -9.86 -10.55
CA ILE A 48 -3.65 -9.09 -9.87
C ILE A 48 -3.72 -7.67 -10.45
N LYS A 49 -2.58 -6.98 -10.57
CA LYS A 49 -2.51 -5.63 -11.15
C LYS A 49 -3.05 -5.60 -12.57
N SER A 50 -2.57 -6.48 -13.46
CA SER A 50 -2.99 -6.48 -14.87
C SER A 50 -4.50 -6.70 -15.06
N ARG A 51 -5.15 -7.45 -14.16
CA ARG A 51 -6.59 -7.73 -14.25
C ARG A 51 -7.47 -6.70 -13.55
N LEU A 52 -7.06 -6.23 -12.37
CA LEU A 52 -7.90 -5.38 -11.52
C LEU A 52 -7.62 -3.89 -11.69
N LEU A 53 -6.41 -3.49 -12.09
CA LEU A 53 -6.06 -2.06 -12.20
C LEU A 53 -6.98 -1.29 -13.16
N PRO A 54 -7.34 -1.81 -14.36
CA PRO A 54 -8.27 -1.10 -15.25
C PRO A 54 -9.64 -0.85 -14.62
N GLN A 55 -10.15 -1.82 -13.85
CA GLN A 55 -11.45 -1.72 -13.17
C GLN A 55 -11.39 -0.72 -12.01
N VAL A 56 -10.31 -0.77 -11.23
CA VAL A 56 -10.07 0.18 -10.14
C VAL A 56 -9.94 1.62 -10.66
N ILE A 57 -9.21 1.83 -11.76
CA ILE A 57 -9.12 3.13 -12.41
C ILE A 57 -10.50 3.57 -12.90
N ALA A 58 -11.27 2.68 -13.54
CA ALA A 58 -12.59 3.03 -14.05
C ALA A 58 -13.59 3.42 -12.94
N ALA A 59 -13.48 2.82 -11.75
CA ALA A 59 -14.27 3.15 -10.57
C ALA A 59 -13.80 4.46 -9.88
N PHE A 60 -12.49 4.77 -9.92
CA PHE A 60 -11.95 6.04 -9.43
C PHE A 60 -12.29 7.22 -10.37
N GLU A 61 -12.09 7.03 -11.68
CA GLU A 61 -12.85 7.76 -12.69
C GLU A 61 -14.34 7.49 -12.45
N ALA A 62 -15.37 8.07 -13.05
CA ALA A 62 -16.76 7.89 -12.54
C ALA A 62 -17.05 8.43 -11.10
N GLY A 63 -16.09 8.43 -10.16
CA GLY A 63 -16.20 9.08 -8.85
C GLY A 63 -16.52 8.15 -7.67
N ASP A 64 -16.43 6.83 -7.84
CA ASP A 64 -16.63 5.89 -6.73
C ASP A 64 -15.43 5.90 -5.77
N THR A 65 -15.69 5.50 -4.52
CA THR A 65 -14.62 5.28 -3.54
C THR A 65 -14.06 3.87 -3.69
N VAL A 66 -12.78 3.78 -4.07
CA VAL A 66 -11.99 2.55 -4.09
C VAL A 66 -11.39 2.30 -2.71
N THR A 67 -11.56 1.10 -2.16
CA THR A 67 -11.07 0.75 -0.82
C THR A 67 -10.00 -0.34 -0.84
N PHE A 68 -8.94 -0.15 -0.05
CA PHE A 68 -7.87 -1.11 0.24
C PHE A 68 -7.79 -1.34 1.75
N GLY A 69 -8.66 -2.20 2.28
CA GLY A 69 -8.84 -2.30 3.74
C GLY A 69 -9.38 -0.98 4.29
N ASP A 70 -8.69 -0.39 5.28
CA ASP A 70 -9.09 0.88 5.90
C ASP A 70 -8.74 2.12 5.06
N LEU A 71 -8.00 1.96 3.95
CA LEU A 71 -7.64 3.05 3.05
C LEU A 71 -8.73 3.25 1.99
N GLY A 72 -9.34 4.43 1.94
CA GLY A 72 -10.31 4.83 0.92
C GLY A 72 -9.74 5.90 -0.02
N ILE A 73 -10.09 5.82 -1.30
CA ILE A 73 -9.59 6.72 -2.35
C ILE A 73 -10.74 7.06 -3.29
N ASN A 74 -11.05 8.34 -3.46
CA ASN A 74 -11.97 8.83 -4.50
C ASN A 74 -11.39 10.08 -5.16
N ARG A 75 -12.15 10.76 -6.02
CA ARG A 75 -11.66 11.94 -6.76
C ARG A 75 -11.37 13.18 -5.92
N GLU A 76 -11.84 13.24 -4.68
CA GLU A 76 -11.75 14.42 -3.81
C GLU A 76 -10.67 14.23 -2.74
N GLU A 77 -10.58 13.02 -2.19
CA GLU A 77 -9.79 12.73 -1.00
C GLU A 77 -9.16 11.34 -1.01
N ILE A 78 -8.18 11.21 -0.11
CA ILE A 78 -7.69 9.94 0.40
C ILE A 78 -8.00 9.88 1.90
N SER A 79 -8.53 8.76 2.36
CA SER A 79 -8.90 8.54 3.75
C SER A 79 -8.29 7.27 4.33
N TRP A 80 -7.96 7.30 5.62
CA TRP A 80 -7.42 6.15 6.34
C TRP A 80 -7.84 6.19 7.80
N LYS A 81 -8.52 5.14 8.28
CA LYS A 81 -8.96 5.01 9.69
C LYS A 81 -9.69 6.25 10.24
N GLY A 82 -10.51 6.88 9.39
CA GLY A 82 -11.29 8.08 9.75
C GLY A 82 -10.52 9.40 9.59
N GLU A 83 -9.22 9.38 9.33
CA GLU A 83 -8.49 10.56 8.86
C GLU A 83 -8.73 10.75 7.36
N THR A 84 -8.77 12.01 6.92
CA THR A 84 -9.06 12.39 5.54
C THR A 84 -8.11 13.51 5.11
N ILE A 85 -7.59 13.41 3.89
CA ILE A 85 -6.74 14.42 3.26
C ILE A 85 -7.24 14.65 1.83
N PHE A 86 -7.53 15.89 1.48
CA PHE A 86 -8.00 16.22 0.13
C PHE A 86 -6.82 16.26 -0.84
N TRP A 87 -7.02 15.85 -2.10
CA TRP A 87 -5.94 15.92 -3.11
C TRP A 87 -5.38 17.33 -3.28
N ALA A 88 -6.23 18.35 -3.11
CA ALA A 88 -5.84 19.75 -3.17
C ALA A 88 -4.85 20.17 -2.06
N GLU A 89 -4.75 19.39 -0.98
CA GLU A 89 -3.80 19.64 0.10
C GLU A 89 -2.48 18.88 -0.10
N ILE A 90 -2.43 17.90 -1.00
CA ILE A 90 -1.30 16.98 -1.16
C ILE A 90 -0.28 17.57 -2.12
N ARG A 91 0.95 17.73 -1.63
CA ARG A 91 2.11 18.08 -2.42
C ARG A 91 2.80 16.85 -2.98
N THR A 92 3.08 15.86 -2.14
CA THR A 92 3.71 14.60 -2.53
C THR A 92 3.11 13.44 -1.76
N MET A 93 3.07 12.25 -2.37
CA MET A 93 2.62 11.02 -1.73
C MET A 93 3.56 9.87 -2.07
N THR A 94 4.27 9.36 -1.07
CA THR A 94 5.30 8.32 -1.23
C THR A 94 4.95 7.10 -0.38
N LEU A 95 4.91 5.93 -1.00
CA LEU A 95 4.77 4.65 -0.30
C LEU A 95 6.16 4.03 -0.09
N ARG A 96 6.56 3.82 1.17
CA ARG A 96 7.82 3.16 1.56
C ARG A 96 7.50 1.86 2.27
N GLU A 97 7.68 0.73 1.60
CA GLU A 97 7.26 -0.59 2.07
C GLU A 97 5.76 -0.63 2.44
N THR A 98 5.42 -0.35 3.69
CA THR A 98 4.05 -0.30 4.22
C THR A 98 3.67 1.05 4.81
N THR A 99 4.57 2.04 4.79
CA THR A 99 4.30 3.39 5.28
C THR A 99 3.97 4.32 4.12
N LEU A 100 2.76 4.89 4.13
CA LEU A 100 2.39 5.99 3.23
C LEU A 100 2.75 7.31 3.89
N VAL A 101 3.63 8.06 3.25
CA VAL A 101 4.05 9.39 3.65
C VAL A 101 3.37 10.40 2.73
N ILE A 102 2.58 11.29 3.31
CA ILE A 102 1.86 12.34 2.58
C ILE A 102 2.41 13.68 3.03
N GLU A 103 3.11 14.39 2.16
CA GLU A 103 3.52 15.77 2.39
C GLU A 103 2.42 16.70 1.91
N LYS A 104 1.93 17.55 2.80
CA LYS A 104 0.92 18.57 2.48
C LYS A 104 1.57 19.85 1.95
N LEU A 105 0.80 20.68 1.25
CA LEU A 105 1.25 21.98 0.75
C LEU A 105 1.72 22.94 1.86
N ASP A 106 1.23 22.78 3.10
CA ASP A 106 1.65 23.54 4.28
C ASP A 106 2.95 23.00 4.92
N LYS A 107 3.62 22.04 4.27
CA LYS A 107 4.84 21.34 4.72
C LYS A 107 4.65 20.45 5.95
N LYS A 108 3.42 20.15 6.37
CA LYS A 108 3.17 19.09 7.34
C LYS A 108 3.20 17.73 6.65
N GLU A 109 3.57 16.71 7.40
CA GLU A 109 3.61 15.33 6.93
C GLU A 109 2.63 14.47 7.72
N ALA A 110 1.89 13.63 7.01
CA ALA A 110 1.12 12.53 7.58
C ALA A 110 1.83 11.20 7.33
N TYR A 111 1.84 10.34 8.34
CA TYR A 111 2.50 9.04 8.31
C TYR A 111 1.47 7.96 8.60
N TRP A 112 1.04 7.25 7.56
CA TRP A 112 0.03 6.21 7.68
C TRP A 112 0.64 4.82 7.55
N GLN A 113 0.45 4.00 8.57
CA GLN A 113 0.97 2.63 8.63
C GLN A 113 -0.04 1.66 8.03
N LEU A 114 0.16 1.32 6.75
CA LEU A 114 -0.73 0.45 5.96
C LEU A 114 -0.39 -1.04 6.18
N ILE A 115 -0.03 -1.40 7.41
CA ILE A 115 0.30 -2.78 7.79
C ILE A 115 -0.91 -3.67 7.53
N ALA A 116 -0.68 -4.79 6.85
CA ALA A 116 -1.70 -5.74 6.42
C ALA A 116 -2.73 -5.20 5.40
N MET A 117 -2.43 -4.09 4.71
CA MET A 117 -3.27 -3.63 3.61
C MET A 117 -3.30 -4.65 2.47
N PRO A 118 -4.49 -5.09 2.03
CA PRO A 118 -4.61 -6.01 0.90
C PRO A 118 -4.22 -5.30 -0.41
N ASN A 119 -3.62 -6.05 -1.34
CA ASN A 119 -3.33 -5.58 -2.70
C ASN A 119 -2.54 -4.26 -2.75
N ILE A 120 -1.50 -4.12 -1.91
CA ILE A 120 -0.67 -2.90 -1.86
C ILE A 120 -0.09 -2.50 -3.22
N SER A 121 0.30 -3.48 -4.04
CA SER A 121 0.72 -3.29 -5.41
C SER A 121 -0.36 -2.65 -6.30
N LEU A 122 -1.64 -2.98 -6.09
CA LEU A 122 -2.75 -2.40 -6.82
C LEU A 122 -3.02 -0.94 -6.40
N PHE A 123 -2.91 -0.64 -5.10
CA PHE A 123 -2.92 0.73 -4.60
C PHE A 123 -1.80 1.57 -5.23
N GLN A 124 -0.57 1.03 -5.27
CA GLN A 124 0.55 1.73 -5.90
C GLN A 124 0.28 2.04 -7.37
N GLY A 125 -0.29 1.10 -8.13
CA GLY A 125 -0.69 1.33 -9.52
C GLY A 125 -1.73 2.44 -9.67
N LEU A 126 -2.75 2.47 -8.80
CA LEU A 126 -3.76 3.54 -8.82
C LEU A 126 -3.13 4.90 -8.45
N LYS A 127 -2.29 4.94 -7.41
CA LYS A 127 -1.55 6.15 -7.03
C LYS A 127 -0.75 6.70 -8.21
N ASP A 128 0.01 5.84 -8.88
CA ASP A 128 0.86 6.26 -9.99
C ASP A 128 0.03 6.79 -11.17
N TYR A 129 -1.11 6.15 -11.46
CA TYR A 129 -2.09 6.67 -12.43
C TYR A 129 -2.59 8.07 -12.05
N ILE A 130 -3.02 8.28 -10.80
CA ILE A 130 -3.52 9.58 -10.34
C ILE A 130 -2.45 10.66 -10.49
N PHE A 131 -1.22 10.39 -10.03
CA PHE A 131 -0.14 11.36 -10.12
C PHE A 131 0.25 11.67 -11.57
N GLN A 132 0.31 10.66 -12.44
CA GLN A 132 0.60 10.85 -13.86
C GLN A 132 -0.50 11.66 -14.57
N ARG A 133 -1.78 11.36 -14.27
CA ARG A 133 -2.95 11.93 -14.97
C ARG A 133 -3.34 13.32 -14.47
N TYR A 134 -3.18 13.59 -13.18
CA TYR A 134 -3.70 14.78 -12.50
C TYR A 134 -2.62 15.67 -11.87
N GLN A 135 -1.45 15.12 -11.52
CA GLN A 135 -0.34 15.92 -10.95
C GLN A 135 0.88 16.07 -11.87
N GLY A 136 0.88 15.45 -13.06
CA GLY A 136 1.82 15.70 -14.16
C GLY A 136 1.71 17.10 -14.81
N ILE A 137 0.83 17.98 -14.30
CA ILE A 137 0.66 19.38 -14.74
C ILE A 137 1.18 20.36 -13.65
N SER A 138 1.79 19.88 -12.57
CA SER A 138 2.38 20.73 -11.52
C SER A 138 3.92 20.67 -11.51
N GLY A 139 4.54 20.73 -12.69
CA GLY A 139 5.95 21.11 -12.85
C GLY A 139 6.03 22.60 -13.22
N PRO A 140 6.99 23.38 -12.69
CA PRO A 140 6.96 24.83 -12.83
C PRO A 140 7.37 25.21 -14.26
N GLU A 141 6.41 25.66 -15.06
CA GLU A 141 6.69 26.66 -16.09
C GLU A 141 6.18 28.01 -15.57
N GLY A 142 7.12 28.85 -15.17
CA GLY A 142 6.93 30.18 -14.61
C GLY A 142 8.21 30.69 -13.96
#